data_AF-A0AAV4EYC9-F1
#
_entry.id   AF-A0AAV4EYC9-F1
#
_cell.length_a   1.000
_cell.length_b   1.000
_cell.length_c   1.000
_cell.angle_alpha   90.00
_cell.angle_beta   90.00
_cell.angle_gamma   90.00
#
_symmetry.space_group_name_H-M   'P 1'
#
loop_
_entity.id
_entity.type
_entity.pdbx_description
1 polymer ?
#
loop_
_entity_poly.entity_id
_entity_poly.type
_entity_poly.pdbx_seq_one_letter_code
_entity_poly.pdbx_strand_id
1 'polypeptide(L)'
;QELLKWNGWGYKDSKFFVNKDGHVEFTGERYRISGSTMPAMREWMIKTIGVSLDHKAPAQPDICAANIPLPIKNDGFLSDLRKTSISHSDDCQDRLFRAHGHTLHEIFLLREGKFERIPDLVVWPVCHDEVVKIVQLACKHNVVVIPFGGGTSVSNALECPMEEKRMIVSLDTSQMNRILWVDEKNMTMRAECGIIGQDLERKV
;
A
#
# COMPACT_ATOMS: atom_id res chain seq x y z
N GLN A 1 8.10 -2.92 -2.07
CA GLN A 1 8.32 -1.67 -1.29
C GLN A 1 9.52 -0.85 -1.78
N GLU A 2 10.03 -1.06 -2.99
CA GLU A 2 11.27 -0.39 -3.42
C GLU A 2 11.07 1.11 -3.65
N LEU A 3 9.90 1.49 -4.21
CA LEU A 3 9.57 2.84 -4.65
C LEU A 3 8.81 3.69 -3.62
N LEU A 4 7.92 3.05 -2.84
CA LEU A 4 7.01 3.71 -1.90
C LEU A 4 7.49 3.57 -0.46
N LYS A 5 7.15 4.55 0.39
CA LYS A 5 7.39 4.47 1.84
C LYS A 5 6.50 3.39 2.44
N TRP A 6 7.07 2.59 3.33
CA TRP A 6 6.33 1.53 4.03
C TRP A 6 5.57 2.04 5.27
N ASN A 7 5.96 3.20 5.82
CA ASN A 7 5.44 3.75 7.07
C ASN A 7 4.88 5.18 6.93
N GLY A 8 4.40 5.54 5.74
CA GLY A 8 3.92 6.88 5.45
C GLY A 8 3.50 7.08 4.01
N TRP A 9 3.11 8.30 3.67
CA TRP A 9 2.59 8.63 2.36
C TRP A 9 3.68 8.71 1.26
N GLY A 10 3.37 8.09 0.12
CA GLY A 10 4.00 8.36 -1.18
C GLY A 10 5.40 7.79 -1.38
N TYR A 11 6.13 8.42 -2.32
CA TYR A 11 7.44 7.97 -2.79
C TYR A 11 8.55 8.21 -1.77
N LYS A 12 9.53 7.30 -1.71
CA LYS A 12 10.69 7.40 -0.80
C LYS A 12 11.56 8.64 -1.06
N ASP A 13 11.64 9.09 -2.30
CA ASP A 13 12.42 10.25 -2.74
C ASP A 13 11.81 11.61 -2.35
N SER A 14 10.60 11.61 -1.78
CA SER A 14 9.77 12.80 -1.63
C SER A 14 9.34 13.01 -0.17
N LYS A 15 10.04 13.86 0.58
CA LYS A 15 9.72 14.20 1.96
C LYS A 15 10.12 15.64 2.31
N PHE A 16 9.45 16.20 3.30
CA PHE A 16 9.91 17.43 3.95
C PHE A 16 11.08 17.15 4.89
N PHE A 17 12.03 18.07 4.96
CA PHE A 17 13.12 18.06 5.93
C PHE A 17 13.51 19.50 6.30
N VAL A 18 14.23 19.66 7.42
CA VAL A 18 14.82 20.95 7.81
C VAL A 18 16.27 20.97 7.32
N ASN A 19 16.61 21.95 6.48
CA ASN A 19 17.94 22.09 5.90
C ASN A 19 18.93 22.72 6.91
N LYS A 20 20.18 22.92 6.47
CA LYS A 20 21.28 23.40 7.32
C LYS A 20 21.04 24.82 7.85
N ASP A 21 20.31 25.63 7.09
CA ASP A 21 19.94 27.00 7.44
C ASP A 21 18.66 27.06 8.30
N GLY A 22 18.11 25.90 8.66
CA GLY A 22 16.93 25.81 9.52
C GLY A 22 15.61 26.08 8.81
N HIS A 23 15.59 26.10 7.47
CA HIS A 23 14.38 26.24 6.66
C HIS A 23 13.80 24.87 6.28
N VAL A 24 12.49 24.82 6.03
CA VAL A 24 11.85 23.60 5.51
C VAL A 24 12.08 23.51 4.01
N GLU A 25 12.43 22.32 3.53
CA GLU A 25 12.66 22.02 2.11
C GLU A 25 12.03 20.67 1.76
N PHE A 26 11.70 20.47 0.49
CA PHE A 26 11.12 19.22 -0.02
C PHE A 26 12.11 18.48 -0.91
N THR A 27 12.38 17.20 -0.64
CA THR A 27 13.37 16.41 -1.39
C THR A 27 12.92 16.00 -2.79
N GLY A 28 13.89 15.51 -3.58
CA GLY A 28 13.65 14.88 -4.88
C GLY A 28 13.47 15.89 -6.01
N GLU A 29 12.84 15.46 -7.11
CA GLU A 29 12.53 16.27 -8.30
C GLU A 29 11.12 15.98 -8.85
N ARG A 30 10.31 15.22 -8.11
CA ARG A 30 9.04 14.66 -8.59
C ARG A 30 7.94 15.70 -8.72
N TYR A 31 7.94 16.72 -7.87
CA TYR A 31 6.89 17.73 -7.81
C TYR A 31 7.46 19.11 -8.10
N ARG A 32 6.61 20.06 -8.50
CA ARG A 32 7.02 21.45 -8.74
C ARG A 32 7.69 22.11 -7.51
N ILE A 33 7.35 21.65 -6.30
CA ILE A 33 7.91 22.14 -5.04
C ILE A 33 9.22 21.43 -4.65
N SER A 34 9.61 20.37 -5.36
CA SER A 34 10.83 19.62 -5.07
C SER A 34 12.06 20.52 -5.23
N GLY A 35 12.99 20.42 -4.28
CA GLY A 35 14.17 21.30 -4.16
C GLY A 35 13.86 22.73 -3.71
N SER A 36 12.59 23.11 -3.54
CA SER A 36 12.22 24.46 -3.14
C SER A 36 12.36 24.66 -1.63
N THR A 37 13.06 25.72 -1.23
CA THR A 37 13.11 26.18 0.16
C THR A 37 11.85 26.96 0.52
N MET A 38 11.27 26.68 1.68
CA MET A 38 10.05 27.31 2.20
C MET A 38 10.39 28.09 3.48
N PRO A 39 10.94 29.32 3.37
CA PRO A 39 11.55 30.02 4.50
C PRO A 39 10.55 30.36 5.63
N ALA A 40 9.30 30.71 5.27
CA ALA A 40 8.26 31.07 6.23
C ALA A 40 7.55 29.85 6.87
N MET A 41 7.74 28.64 6.33
CA MET A 41 6.95 27.48 6.76
C MET A 41 7.25 27.09 8.22
N ARG A 42 8.52 27.18 8.62
CA ARG A 42 8.94 26.89 10.01
C ARG A 42 8.29 27.85 11.00
N GLU A 43 8.38 29.15 10.74
CA GLU A 43 7.79 30.18 11.61
C GLU A 43 6.28 30.00 11.71
N TRP A 44 5.63 29.74 10.57
CA TRP A 44 4.19 29.47 10.53
C TRP A 44 3.81 28.25 11.37
N MET A 45 4.55 27.13 11.30
CA MET A 45 4.28 25.93 12.12
C MET A 45 4.40 26.23 13.62
N ILE A 46 5.45 26.93 14.04
CA ILE A 46 5.67 27.30 15.45
C ILE A 46 4.52 28.17 15.94
N LYS A 47 4.16 29.21 15.18
CA LYS A 47 3.13 30.17 15.57
C LYS A 47 1.72 29.57 15.57
N THR A 48 1.41 28.71 14.60
CA THR A 48 0.04 28.23 14.36
C THR A 48 -0.25 26.95 15.14
N ILE A 49 0.71 26.02 15.18
CA ILE A 49 0.54 24.69 15.77
C ILE A 49 1.11 24.65 17.20
N GLY A 50 2.03 25.56 17.55
CA GLY A 50 2.67 25.59 18.87
C GLY A 50 3.73 24.51 19.05
N VAL A 51 4.28 23.97 17.96
CA VAL A 51 5.27 22.89 17.99
C VAL A 51 6.70 23.43 18.06
N SER A 52 7.57 22.72 18.79
CA SER A 52 9.03 22.91 18.75
C SER A 52 9.66 21.83 17.86
N LEU A 53 10.53 22.25 16.94
CA LEU A 53 11.28 21.33 16.07
C LEU A 53 12.47 20.66 16.79
N ASP A 54 12.74 21.05 18.04
CA ASP A 54 13.77 20.41 18.88
C ASP A 54 13.27 19.08 19.44
N HIS A 55 11.94 18.89 19.49
CA HIS A 55 11.32 17.64 19.90
C HIS A 55 11.06 16.77 18.66
N LYS A 56 11.79 15.64 18.59
CA LYS A 56 11.65 14.66 17.50
C LYS A 56 11.15 13.34 18.04
N ALA A 57 10.19 12.75 17.33
CA ALA A 57 9.69 11.39 17.55
C ALA A 57 10.17 10.50 16.38
N PRO A 58 11.32 9.81 16.53
CA PRO A 58 11.80 8.89 15.50
C PRO A 58 10.87 7.68 15.42
N ALA A 59 10.53 7.26 14.19
CA ALA A 59 9.77 6.03 13.99
C ALA A 59 10.61 4.81 14.34
N GLN A 60 9.93 3.69 14.61
CA GLN A 60 10.54 2.37 14.69
C GLN A 60 11.35 2.03 13.42
N PRO A 61 12.39 1.19 13.55
CA PRO A 61 13.23 0.80 12.42
C PRO A 61 12.44 0.01 11.37
N ASP A 62 13.09 -0.31 10.25
CA ASP A 62 12.47 -1.09 9.17
C ASP A 62 11.89 -2.42 9.67
N ILE A 63 10.92 -2.92 8.90
CA ILE A 63 10.12 -4.11 9.21
C ILE A 63 11.03 -5.28 9.60
N CYS A 64 10.90 -5.76 10.83
CA CYS A 64 11.55 -6.97 11.31
C CYS A 64 10.55 -8.12 11.27
N ALA A 65 10.86 -9.20 10.54
CA ALA A 65 10.00 -10.39 10.44
C ALA A 65 9.62 -10.97 11.82
N ALA A 66 10.49 -10.82 12.83
CA ALA A 66 10.22 -11.28 14.20
C ALA A 66 9.04 -10.55 14.88
N ASN A 67 8.67 -9.36 14.42
CA ASN A 67 7.62 -8.52 15.00
C ASN A 67 6.30 -8.56 14.21
N ILE A 68 6.24 -9.38 13.15
CA ILE A 68 5.09 -9.50 12.26
C ILE A 68 4.36 -10.82 12.55
N PRO A 69 3.02 -10.84 12.64
CA PRO A 69 2.26 -12.07 12.83
C PRO A 69 2.60 -13.12 11.76
N LEU A 70 2.86 -14.35 12.20
CA LEU A 70 3.08 -15.48 11.29
C LEU A 70 1.82 -15.74 10.46
N PRO A 71 1.96 -16.10 9.18
CA PRO A 71 0.81 -16.35 8.33
C PRO A 71 0.08 -17.62 8.75
N ILE A 72 -1.25 -17.53 8.86
CA ILE A 72 -2.13 -18.70 8.99
C ILE A 72 -2.18 -19.39 7.62
N LYS A 73 -1.79 -20.66 7.56
CA LYS A 73 -1.69 -21.41 6.29
C LYS A 73 -2.88 -22.34 6.09
N ASN A 74 -3.40 -22.37 4.87
CA ASN A 74 -4.32 -23.39 4.38
C ASN A 74 -3.62 -24.19 3.28
N ASP A 75 -3.20 -25.42 3.60
CA ASP A 75 -2.38 -26.24 2.69
C ASP A 75 -3.13 -26.63 1.40
N GLY A 76 -4.45 -26.82 1.48
CA GLY A 76 -5.29 -27.11 0.32
C GLY A 76 -5.30 -25.95 -0.67
N PHE A 77 -5.53 -24.73 -0.18
CA PHE A 77 -5.48 -23.52 -0.99
C PHE A 77 -4.10 -23.30 -1.60
N LEU A 78 -3.04 -23.39 -0.79
CA LEU A 78 -1.67 -23.21 -1.27
C LEU A 78 -1.26 -24.27 -2.31
N SER A 79 -1.67 -25.52 -2.13
CA SER A 79 -1.41 -26.60 -3.08
C SER A 79 -2.09 -26.36 -4.42
N ASP A 80 -3.37 -25.96 -4.42
CA ASP A 80 -4.09 -25.67 -5.65
C ASP A 80 -3.62 -24.36 -6.31
N LEU A 81 -3.27 -23.34 -5.52
CA LEU A 81 -2.70 -22.08 -6.05
C LEU A 81 -1.37 -22.32 -6.74
N ARG A 82 -0.48 -23.16 -6.19
CA ARG A 82 0.80 -23.53 -6.82
C ARG A 82 0.66 -24.28 -8.14
N LYS A 83 -0.50 -24.87 -8.43
CA LYS A 83 -0.80 -25.48 -9.75
C LYS A 83 -1.18 -24.42 -10.78
N THR A 84 -1.46 -23.20 -10.35
CA THR A 84 -1.65 -22.04 -11.23
C THR A 84 -0.32 -21.34 -11.49
N SER A 85 -0.30 -20.44 -12.48
CA SER A 85 0.81 -19.53 -12.75
C SER A 85 0.74 -18.22 -11.97
N ILE A 86 -0.18 -18.10 -11.01
CA ILE A 86 -0.46 -16.84 -10.31
C ILE A 86 0.66 -16.55 -9.30
N SER A 87 1.31 -15.39 -9.47
CA SER A 87 2.34 -14.92 -8.55
C SER A 87 1.78 -14.69 -7.15
N HIS A 88 2.53 -15.10 -6.13
CA HIS A 88 2.13 -14.97 -4.73
C HIS A 88 3.35 -14.88 -3.79
N SER A 89 3.14 -14.31 -2.60
CA SER A 89 4.18 -14.09 -1.59
C SER A 89 3.59 -14.19 -0.18
N ASP A 90 4.29 -14.90 0.71
CA ASP A 90 4.06 -14.87 2.16
C ASP A 90 5.13 -14.03 2.90
N ASP A 91 5.90 -13.22 2.17
CA ASP A 91 6.91 -12.34 2.76
C ASP A 91 6.28 -11.29 3.69
N CYS A 92 6.98 -11.00 4.79
CA CYS A 92 6.49 -10.09 5.83
C CYS A 92 6.29 -8.66 5.32
N GLN A 93 7.12 -8.18 4.41
CA GLN A 93 7.01 -6.84 3.84
C GLN A 93 5.81 -6.75 2.90
N ASP A 94 5.62 -7.75 2.05
CA ASP A 94 4.50 -7.75 1.09
C ASP A 94 3.15 -7.79 1.80
N ARG A 95 3.06 -8.61 2.85
CA ARG A 95 1.85 -8.75 3.68
C ARG A 95 1.55 -7.48 4.47
N LEU A 96 2.55 -6.92 5.16
CA LEU A 96 2.36 -5.72 5.97
C LEU A 96 1.96 -4.52 5.11
N PHE A 97 2.58 -4.34 3.94
CA PHE A 97 2.27 -3.22 3.04
C PHE A 97 0.82 -3.20 2.57
N ARG A 98 0.14 -4.35 2.62
CA ARG A 98 -1.25 -4.52 2.18
C ARG A 98 -2.24 -4.68 3.33
N ALA A 99 -1.79 -4.48 4.56
CA ALA A 99 -2.61 -4.60 5.76
C ALA A 99 -3.27 -3.29 6.18
N HIS A 100 -3.03 -2.20 5.46
CA HIS A 100 -3.43 -0.86 5.89
C HIS A 100 -3.74 0.06 4.71
N GLY A 101 -4.51 1.10 5.00
CA GLY A 101 -4.63 2.33 4.23
C GLY A 101 -3.75 3.46 4.78
N HIS A 102 -4.31 4.66 4.84
CA HIS A 102 -3.63 5.89 5.24
C HIS A 102 -4.43 6.70 6.27
N THR A 103 -5.24 6.04 7.11
CA THR A 103 -5.74 6.73 8.31
C THR A 103 -4.61 7.08 9.26
N LEU A 104 -4.83 8.09 10.10
CA LEU A 104 -3.83 8.49 11.09
C LEU A 104 -3.44 7.32 12.02
N HIS A 105 -4.42 6.51 12.44
CA HIS A 105 -4.18 5.39 13.34
C HIS A 105 -3.30 4.31 12.68
N GLU A 106 -3.61 3.93 11.45
CA GLU A 106 -2.81 2.95 10.69
C GLU A 106 -1.35 3.41 10.52
N ILE A 107 -1.14 4.69 10.15
CA ILE A 107 0.21 5.25 9.98
C ILE A 107 0.94 5.34 11.33
N PHE A 108 0.23 5.62 12.42
CA PHE A 108 0.82 5.62 13.75
C PHE A 108 1.26 4.20 14.16
N LEU A 109 0.45 3.17 13.90
CA LEU A 109 0.84 1.78 14.15
C LEU A 109 2.08 1.36 13.35
N LEU A 110 2.20 1.78 12.09
CA LEU A 110 3.42 1.52 11.31
C LEU A 110 4.66 2.18 11.88
N ARG A 111 4.52 3.28 12.60
CA ARG A 111 5.65 4.06 13.14
C ARG A 111 6.02 3.71 14.57
N GLU A 112 5.04 3.36 15.40
CA GLU A 112 5.20 3.28 16.86
C GLU A 112 4.60 1.99 17.45
N GLY A 113 3.98 1.14 16.62
CA GLY A 113 3.21 -0.01 17.07
C GLY A 113 3.29 -1.20 16.13
N LYS A 114 2.22 -2.00 16.13
CA LYS A 114 2.08 -3.21 15.31
C LYS A 114 0.62 -3.46 14.97
N PHE A 115 0.39 -4.15 13.86
CA PHE A 115 -0.92 -4.69 13.52
C PHE A 115 -1.06 -6.08 14.14
N GLU A 116 -2.19 -6.34 14.79
CA GLU A 116 -2.46 -7.66 15.38
C GLU A 116 -2.82 -8.71 14.32
N ARG A 117 -3.50 -8.26 13.26
CA ARG A 117 -3.87 -9.08 12.10
C ARG A 117 -3.45 -8.39 10.81
N ILE A 118 -2.80 -9.15 9.94
CA ILE A 118 -2.44 -8.73 8.59
C ILE A 118 -2.79 -9.86 7.60
N PRO A 119 -2.82 -9.64 6.28
CA PRO A 119 -3.00 -10.73 5.31
C PRO A 119 -1.97 -11.85 5.52
N ASP A 120 -2.34 -13.10 5.27
CA ASP A 120 -1.46 -14.26 5.38
C ASP A 120 -0.69 -14.53 4.08
N LEU A 121 -1.27 -14.13 2.94
CA LEU A 121 -0.68 -14.28 1.62
C LEU A 121 -1.10 -13.10 0.75
N VAL A 122 -0.22 -12.70 -0.17
CA VAL A 122 -0.53 -11.76 -1.25
C VAL A 122 -0.54 -12.51 -2.57
N VAL A 123 -1.50 -12.22 -3.44
CA VAL A 123 -1.57 -12.74 -4.82
C VAL A 123 -1.67 -11.59 -5.81
N TRP A 124 -1.04 -11.76 -6.98
CA TRP A 124 -1.03 -10.77 -8.07
C TRP A 124 -1.57 -11.37 -9.36
N PRO A 125 -2.91 -11.43 -9.53
CA PRO A 125 -3.49 -11.80 -10.82
C PRO A 125 -3.11 -10.79 -11.91
N VAL A 126 -2.98 -11.25 -13.16
CA VAL A 126 -2.69 -10.41 -14.33
C VAL A 126 -3.85 -10.33 -15.32
N CYS A 127 -4.98 -10.99 -15.04
CA CYS A 127 -6.18 -10.93 -15.86
C CYS A 127 -7.45 -11.36 -15.08
N HIS A 128 -8.61 -11.16 -15.72
CA HIS A 128 -9.91 -11.56 -15.18
C HIS A 128 -9.98 -13.05 -14.78
N ASP A 129 -9.50 -13.94 -15.65
CA ASP A 129 -9.61 -15.39 -15.44
C ASP A 129 -8.80 -15.87 -14.23
N GLU A 130 -7.69 -15.19 -13.90
CA GLU A 130 -6.93 -15.49 -12.68
C GLU A 130 -7.68 -15.06 -11.43
N VAL A 131 -8.38 -13.92 -11.44
CA VAL A 131 -9.28 -13.52 -10.34
C VAL A 131 -10.39 -14.54 -10.15
N VAL A 132 -11.01 -15.00 -11.25
CA VAL A 132 -12.04 -16.06 -11.21
C VAL A 132 -11.50 -17.31 -10.50
N LYS A 133 -10.30 -17.77 -10.88
CA LYS A 133 -9.65 -18.92 -10.24
C LYS A 133 -9.37 -18.68 -8.75
N ILE A 134 -8.82 -17.52 -8.37
CA ILE A 134 -8.55 -17.19 -6.96
C ILE A 134 -9.83 -17.26 -6.13
N VAL A 135 -10.92 -16.64 -6.60
CA VAL A 135 -12.21 -16.63 -5.89
C VAL A 135 -12.79 -18.04 -5.80
N GLN A 136 -12.71 -18.85 -6.86
CA GLN A 136 -13.14 -20.25 -6.81
C GLN A 136 -12.35 -21.06 -5.79
N LEU A 137 -11.03 -20.89 -5.74
CA LEU A 137 -10.18 -21.53 -4.73
C LEU A 137 -10.51 -21.03 -3.32
N ALA A 138 -10.78 -19.74 -3.15
CA ALA A 138 -11.16 -19.17 -1.86
C ALA A 138 -12.48 -19.75 -1.34
N CYS A 139 -13.49 -19.88 -2.21
CA CYS A 139 -14.74 -20.56 -1.89
C CYS A 139 -14.53 -22.03 -1.55
N LYS A 140 -13.72 -22.76 -2.33
CA LYS A 140 -13.43 -24.19 -2.12
C LYS A 140 -12.75 -24.47 -0.78
N HIS A 141 -11.81 -23.61 -0.39
CA HIS A 141 -10.94 -23.84 0.77
C HIS A 141 -11.31 -22.99 2.00
N ASN A 142 -12.41 -22.23 1.93
CA ASN A 142 -12.87 -21.31 2.97
C ASN A 142 -11.78 -20.29 3.39
N VAL A 143 -11.25 -19.57 2.40
CA VAL A 143 -10.23 -18.53 2.56
C VAL A 143 -10.88 -17.16 2.35
N VAL A 144 -10.47 -16.17 3.16
CA VAL A 144 -10.93 -14.78 3.03
C VAL A 144 -10.14 -14.08 1.95
N VAL A 145 -10.81 -13.22 1.17
CA VAL A 145 -10.16 -12.37 0.18
C VAL A 145 -10.44 -10.91 0.51
N ILE A 146 -9.39 -10.12 0.65
CA ILE A 146 -9.47 -8.66 0.76
C ILE A 146 -8.84 -8.07 -0.52
N PRO A 147 -9.64 -7.45 -1.42
CA PRO A 147 -9.09 -6.78 -2.59
C PRO A 147 -8.22 -5.58 -2.19
N PHE A 148 -7.09 -5.42 -2.86
CA PHE A 148 -6.14 -4.33 -2.65
C PHE A 148 -5.79 -3.66 -3.97
N GLY A 149 -6.02 -2.35 -4.06
CA GLY A 149 -5.64 -1.51 -5.20
C GLY A 149 -4.38 -0.70 -4.91
N GLY A 150 -4.52 0.61 -4.77
CA GLY A 150 -3.40 1.51 -4.45
C GLY A 150 -3.03 1.62 -2.97
N GLY A 151 -3.77 0.97 -2.06
CA GLY A 151 -3.55 1.11 -0.61
C GLY A 151 -3.92 2.49 -0.04
N THR A 152 -4.74 3.27 -0.74
CA THR A 152 -5.03 4.68 -0.40
C THR A 152 -6.31 4.90 0.43
N SER A 153 -6.87 3.83 0.99
CA SER A 153 -8.05 3.90 1.85
C SER A 153 -7.82 4.82 3.05
N VAL A 154 -8.83 5.59 3.45
CA VAL A 154 -8.83 6.42 4.68
C VAL A 154 -10.05 6.10 5.56
N SER A 155 -10.51 4.86 5.49
CA SER A 155 -11.73 4.40 6.18
C SER A 155 -11.57 3.02 6.82
N ASN A 156 -10.33 2.58 7.07
CA ASN A 156 -9.99 1.23 7.56
C ASN A 156 -10.51 0.08 6.68
N ALA A 157 -10.89 0.33 5.42
CA ALA A 157 -11.46 -0.70 4.55
C ALA A 157 -10.51 -1.88 4.22
N LEU A 158 -9.22 -1.73 4.50
CA LEU A 158 -8.19 -2.76 4.29
C LEU A 158 -7.78 -3.47 5.60
N GLU A 159 -8.32 -3.02 6.73
CA GLU A 159 -8.03 -3.59 8.04
C GLU A 159 -8.50 -5.05 8.08
N CYS A 160 -7.62 -5.95 8.52
CA CYS A 160 -7.96 -7.35 8.71
C CYS A 160 -8.64 -7.52 10.07
N PRO A 161 -9.88 -8.05 10.15
CA PRO A 161 -10.56 -8.24 11.43
C PRO A 161 -9.77 -9.17 12.36
N MET A 162 -9.58 -8.78 13.63
CA MET A 162 -8.73 -9.50 14.59
C MET A 162 -9.29 -10.89 14.95
N GLU A 163 -10.61 -11.02 14.93
CA GLU A 163 -11.34 -12.25 15.18
C GLU A 163 -11.34 -13.22 13.99
N GLU A 164 -10.94 -12.79 12.79
CA GLU A 164 -10.89 -13.64 11.60
C GLU A 164 -9.77 -14.69 11.72
N LYS A 165 -10.18 -15.96 11.85
CA LYS A 165 -9.28 -17.11 12.05
C LYS A 165 -8.91 -17.82 10.76
N ARG A 166 -9.64 -17.59 9.67
CA ARG A 166 -9.32 -18.16 8.36
C ARG A 166 -8.05 -17.51 7.81
N MET A 167 -7.43 -18.19 6.85
CA MET A 167 -6.40 -17.59 6.02
C MET A 167 -6.99 -16.40 5.26
N ILE A 168 -6.30 -15.26 5.27
CA ILE A 168 -6.65 -14.02 4.57
C ILE A 168 -5.68 -13.83 3.41
N VAL A 169 -6.22 -13.73 2.20
CA VAL A 169 -5.46 -13.44 0.98
C VAL A 169 -5.73 -11.99 0.58
N SER A 170 -4.67 -11.19 0.51
CA SER A 170 -4.71 -9.89 -0.16
C SER A 170 -4.67 -10.12 -1.67
N LEU A 171 -5.75 -9.80 -2.37
CA LEU A 171 -5.81 -9.85 -3.83
C LEU A 171 -5.39 -8.49 -4.39
N ASP A 172 -4.12 -8.39 -4.76
CA ASP A 172 -3.55 -7.15 -5.28
C ASP A 172 -3.77 -7.03 -6.79
N THR A 173 -4.53 -6.01 -7.20
CA THR A 173 -4.89 -5.81 -8.61
C THR A 173 -3.84 -5.06 -9.42
N SER A 174 -2.74 -4.58 -8.82
CA SER A 174 -1.76 -3.68 -9.46
C SER A 174 -1.13 -4.22 -10.76
N GLN A 175 -1.15 -5.54 -10.98
CA GLN A 175 -0.65 -6.16 -12.21
C GLN A 175 -1.74 -6.32 -13.30
N MET A 176 -3.01 -6.09 -12.97
CA MET A 176 -4.13 -5.98 -13.93
C MET A 176 -4.31 -4.51 -14.35
N ASN A 177 -3.37 -3.99 -15.13
CA ASN A 177 -3.23 -2.54 -15.37
C ASN A 177 -3.22 -2.12 -16.85
N ARG A 178 -3.82 -2.92 -17.74
CA ARG A 178 -3.87 -2.61 -19.18
C ARG A 178 -5.11 -1.82 -19.57
N ILE A 179 -4.94 -0.93 -20.54
CA ILE A 179 -6.05 -0.42 -21.35
C ILE A 179 -6.34 -1.50 -22.41
N LEU A 180 -7.56 -2.02 -22.42
CA LEU A 180 -7.98 -3.08 -23.33
C LEU A 180 -8.41 -2.53 -24.69
N TRP A 181 -9.14 -1.41 -24.67
CA TRP A 181 -9.48 -0.65 -25.88
C TRP A 181 -9.93 0.77 -25.52
N VAL A 182 -9.80 1.67 -26.49
CA VAL A 182 -10.36 3.03 -26.47
C VAL A 182 -11.29 3.15 -27.68
N ASP A 183 -12.51 3.64 -27.43
CA ASP A 183 -13.50 3.94 -28.45
C ASP A 183 -13.66 5.46 -28.54
N GLU A 184 -12.90 6.05 -29.46
CA GLU A 184 -12.87 7.51 -29.69
C GLU A 184 -14.20 8.05 -30.19
N LYS A 185 -14.98 7.24 -30.92
CA LYS A 185 -16.28 7.68 -31.45
C LYS A 185 -17.30 7.84 -30.32
N ASN A 186 -17.27 6.93 -29.34
CA ASN A 186 -18.18 6.94 -28.21
C ASN A 186 -17.60 7.64 -26.97
N MET A 187 -16.34 8.10 -27.02
CA MET A 187 -15.62 8.70 -25.89
C MET A 187 -15.60 7.79 -24.66
N THR A 188 -15.33 6.50 -24.88
CA THR A 188 -15.25 5.50 -23.80
C THR A 188 -13.98 4.68 -23.89
N MET A 189 -13.59 4.08 -22.77
CA MET A 189 -12.44 3.21 -22.68
C MET A 189 -12.78 2.03 -21.79
N ARG A 190 -12.25 0.86 -22.13
CA ARG A 190 -12.23 -0.30 -21.24
C ARG A 190 -10.80 -0.55 -20.77
N ALA A 191 -10.60 -0.54 -19.47
CA ALA A 191 -9.32 -0.85 -18.84
C ALA A 191 -9.50 -1.92 -17.75
N GLU A 192 -8.41 -2.59 -17.40
CA GLU A 192 -8.33 -3.43 -16.21
C GLU A 192 -8.33 -2.55 -14.95
N CYS A 193 -8.90 -3.06 -13.85
CA CYS A 193 -9.21 -2.25 -12.66
C CYS A 193 -8.00 -1.80 -11.84
N GLY A 194 -6.83 -2.38 -12.08
CA GLY A 194 -5.61 -2.09 -11.31
C GLY A 194 -4.75 -0.97 -11.87
N ILE A 195 -5.10 -0.39 -13.01
CA ILE A 195 -4.35 0.76 -13.56
C ILE A 195 -4.50 1.97 -12.63
N ILE A 196 -3.37 2.54 -12.22
CA ILE A 196 -3.38 3.76 -11.41
C ILE A 196 -3.76 4.96 -12.28
N GLY A 197 -4.47 5.93 -11.70
CA GLY A 197 -4.95 7.11 -12.45
C GLY A 197 -3.85 7.85 -13.21
N GLN A 198 -2.66 8.02 -12.60
CA GLN A 198 -1.54 8.66 -13.28
C GLN A 198 -1.09 7.91 -14.55
N ASP A 199 -1.09 6.58 -14.53
CA ASP A 199 -0.68 5.78 -15.68
C ASP A 199 -1.79 5.67 -16.72
N LEU A 200 -3.06 5.74 -16.28
CA LEU A 200 -4.22 5.82 -17.15
C LEU A 200 -4.16 7.09 -18.01
N GLU A 201 -4.06 8.25 -17.36
CA GLU A 201 -3.99 9.57 -18.01
C GLU A 201 -2.73 9.76 -18.87
N ARG A 202 -1.64 9.04 -18.60
CA ARG A 202 -0.41 9.12 -19.41
C ARG A 202 -0.51 8.33 -20.71
N LYS A 203 -1.34 7.29 -20.76
CA LYS A 203 -1.42 6.33 -21.88
C LYS A 203 -2.50 6.67 -22.91
N VAL A 204 -3.43 7.56 -22.55
CA VAL A 204 -4.49 8.08 -23.43
C VAL A 204 -4.12 9.50 -23.85
#